data_AF-A0A6A3HTN8-F1
#
_entry.id   AF-A0A6A3HTN8-F1
#
_cell.length_a   1.000
_cell.length_b   1.000
_cell.length_c   1.000
_cell.angle_alpha   90.00
_cell.angle_beta   90.00
_cell.angle_gamma   90.00
#
_symmetry.space_group_name_H-M   'P 1'
#
loop_
_entity.id
_entity.type
_entity.pdbx_description
1 polymer ?
#
loop_
_entity_poly.entity_id
_entity_poly.type
_entity_poly.pdbx_seq_one_letter_code
_entity_poly.pdbx_strand_id
1 'polypeptide(L)'
;MARRRDVDADDIGLVEGELDTNDLEAAGCVVCALGARRPRLPTASQVQLPASGAHVHSVTALVADAHALQRENQELRAQYELVSAHNAGLAAHASVLHDCNLAILHRAREGYRAGMTRLEQALLSRERVERDYADLEGRVADFRVRADRTEAAETLLRVERDSSAEQYRDLQAQLQAAQDQAADYAAQLARASGAPPPSSVPLARLFAAQGERDDARTERDDLRVALAAAQAALSPVQARADAAEAERDRVRQLVATAEQQRDDALAEHYRVTRVLVVAEQACDGALDMRDQACRISTAQRREQDAAVTERDQARQAVAVLEQGRDAAVAERDQARLELTAQRQQRALVAEELRVTRMSLSQSRAESEAAQNLNVPLQDDLRRANALLVVHAEELRRGATRIHELEESVATATTLRVAAESEMARAQTGELGAASRAAQYRAGWVSVRWSSQRRREAVGAHVHRLNARVVELEEERDLAIRERDERAAAWRRMLRDARRGRELAQRVRDELADRLAGVVMGAGGHIDTAGLIRQLEATFAAAIDAAVPLPPAVPTSAAVPAISAVSTPAVPVPAPAELGSGNRTGTSAATAGSTTGISPAAISLGCAESFGFSVAHIGAIRSGARFVVQVFSLPT
;
A
#
# COMPACT_ATOMS: atom_id res chain seq x y z
N MET A 1 5.24 32.20 38.59
CA MET A 1 6.08 31.12 38.02
C MET A 1 5.94 29.89 38.90
N ALA A 2 5.58 28.74 38.34
CA ALA A 2 5.63 27.45 39.05
C ALA A 2 5.84 26.32 38.03
N ARG A 3 7.03 25.70 38.08
CA ARG A 3 7.42 24.39 37.54
C ARG A 3 6.60 23.89 36.33
N ARG A 4 7.15 24.12 35.12
CA ARG A 4 6.97 23.15 34.05
C ARG A 4 7.43 21.78 34.60
N ARG A 5 6.66 20.72 34.36
CA ARG A 5 7.23 19.38 34.37
C ARG A 5 7.94 19.23 33.03
N ASP A 6 9.19 18.80 33.09
CA ASP A 6 9.89 18.36 31.89
C ASP A 6 9.15 17.14 31.35
N VAL A 7 8.93 17.11 30.03
CA VAL A 7 8.44 15.92 29.34
C VAL A 7 9.68 15.09 29.06
N ASP A 8 9.78 13.91 29.66
CA ASP A 8 10.89 13.00 29.38
C ASP A 8 10.89 12.68 27.88
N ALA A 9 12.08 12.70 27.27
CA ALA A 9 12.23 12.49 25.83
C ALA A 9 11.72 11.10 25.40
N ASP A 10 11.76 10.13 26.33
CA ASP A 10 11.38 8.73 26.13
C ASP A 10 9.86 8.53 25.95
N ASP A 11 9.01 9.47 26.38
CA ASP A 11 7.56 9.44 26.15
C ASP A 11 7.19 9.78 24.69
N ILE A 12 8.10 10.41 23.94
CA ILE A 12 7.96 10.51 22.48
C ILE A 12 8.48 9.21 21.89
N GLY A 13 7.55 8.27 21.68
CA GLY A 13 7.74 7.04 20.91
C GLY A 13 8.05 7.33 19.43
N LEU A 14 9.20 7.96 19.16
CA LEU A 14 9.89 7.90 17.89
C LEU A 14 10.29 6.44 17.70
N VAL A 15 9.45 5.70 16.99
CA VAL A 15 9.92 4.52 16.27
C VAL A 15 11.01 5.03 15.34
N GLU A 16 12.27 4.79 15.71
CA GLU A 16 13.40 4.86 14.79
C GLU A 16 13.22 3.76 13.75
N GLY A 17 12.31 4.03 12.81
CA GLY A 17 12.41 3.44 11.50
C GLY A 17 13.72 3.92 10.93
N GLU A 18 14.72 3.04 10.92
CA GLU A 18 15.90 3.19 10.07
C GLU A 18 15.41 3.70 8.70
N LEU A 19 16.05 4.75 8.18
CA LEU A 19 15.76 5.24 6.84
C LEU A 19 16.12 4.12 5.88
N ASP A 20 15.11 3.32 5.51
CA ASP A 20 15.30 2.00 4.94
C ASP A 20 15.96 2.10 3.57
N THR A 21 17.30 2.03 3.55
CA THR A 21 18.10 2.23 2.33
C THR A 21 17.80 1.16 1.28
N ASN A 22 17.14 0.06 1.68
CA ASN A 22 16.66 -0.97 0.76
C ASN A 22 15.58 -0.43 -0.20
N ASP A 23 14.79 0.59 0.17
CA ASP A 23 13.80 1.20 -0.76
C ASP A 23 14.48 1.89 -1.96
N LEU A 24 15.70 2.42 -1.79
CA LEU A 24 16.46 3.06 -2.88
C LEU A 24 17.06 2.04 -3.86
N GLU A 25 17.35 0.81 -3.41
CA GLU A 25 17.74 -0.30 -4.28
C GLU A 25 16.51 -1.00 -4.90
N ALA A 26 15.43 -1.17 -4.13
CA ALA A 26 14.17 -1.76 -4.58
C ALA A 26 13.48 -0.92 -5.67
N ALA A 27 13.66 0.41 -5.66
CA ALA A 27 13.25 1.32 -6.74
C ALA A 27 14.00 1.09 -8.08
N GLY A 28 14.94 0.14 -8.15
CA GLY A 28 15.58 -0.28 -9.40
C GLY A 28 16.49 0.78 -10.01
N CYS A 29 17.06 1.69 -9.20
CA CYS A 29 17.83 2.81 -9.72
C CYS A 29 19.17 2.36 -10.34
N VAL A 30 19.15 2.20 -11.66
CA VAL A 30 20.31 1.85 -12.50
C VAL A 30 21.51 2.79 -12.27
N VAL A 31 21.30 4.05 -11.90
CA VAL A 31 22.38 5.01 -11.62
C VAL A 31 23.10 4.70 -10.30
N CYS A 32 22.36 4.32 -9.26
CA CYS A 32 22.93 3.85 -7.99
C CYS A 32 23.71 2.54 -8.20
N ALA A 33 23.12 1.59 -8.93
CA ALA A 33 23.71 0.27 -9.17
C ALA A 33 24.96 0.27 -10.08
N LEU A 34 25.01 1.11 -11.13
CA LEU A 34 26.15 1.16 -12.06
C LEU A 34 27.29 2.11 -11.63
N GLY A 35 26.99 3.07 -10.75
CA GLY A 35 27.90 4.15 -10.36
C GLY A 35 28.14 5.18 -11.47
N ALA A 36 28.43 6.43 -11.08
CA ALA A 36 28.53 7.57 -11.99
C ALA A 36 29.78 7.56 -12.90
N ARG A 37 29.79 6.69 -13.92
CA ARG A 37 30.82 6.62 -14.98
C ARG A 37 30.70 7.78 -15.96
N ARG A 38 31.04 8.99 -15.50
CA ARG A 38 31.13 10.26 -16.26
C ARG A 38 31.75 10.01 -17.67
N PRO A 39 31.01 10.14 -18.79
CA PRO A 39 31.47 9.71 -20.13
C PRO A 39 32.43 10.68 -20.85
N ARG A 40 33.18 10.18 -21.85
CA ARG A 40 34.58 10.55 -22.11
C ARG A 40 34.83 11.31 -23.43
N LEU A 41 34.65 12.63 -23.43
CA LEU A 41 35.04 13.49 -24.56
C LEU A 41 36.47 13.24 -25.09
N PRO A 42 36.70 13.11 -26.42
CA PRO A 42 38.04 13.04 -27.03
C PRO A 42 38.80 14.37 -26.87
N THR A 43 40.07 14.39 -27.26
CA THR A 43 40.96 15.54 -27.00
C THR A 43 41.58 16.03 -28.31
N ALA A 44 40.84 16.94 -28.97
CA ALA A 44 41.05 17.43 -30.33
C ALA A 44 40.93 16.36 -31.44
N SER A 45 40.67 16.80 -32.67
CA SER A 45 40.77 15.95 -33.86
C SER A 45 42.24 15.72 -34.19
N GLN A 46 42.58 14.50 -34.63
CA GLN A 46 43.93 14.16 -35.06
C GLN A 46 44.22 14.59 -36.51
N VAL A 47 43.19 15.04 -37.25
CA VAL A 47 43.27 15.42 -38.66
C VAL A 47 43.35 16.95 -38.79
N GLN A 48 44.48 17.46 -39.25
CA GLN A 48 44.62 18.88 -39.61
C GLN A 48 44.18 19.11 -41.05
N LEU A 49 42.94 19.56 -41.24
CA LEU A 49 42.44 19.96 -42.56
C LEU A 49 43.29 21.11 -43.14
N PRO A 50 43.70 21.04 -44.42
CA PRO A 50 44.41 22.13 -45.07
C PRO A 50 43.50 23.36 -45.19
N ALA A 51 44.09 24.55 -45.08
CA ALA A 51 43.36 25.81 -45.18
C ALA A 51 42.66 25.97 -46.54
N SER A 52 41.50 26.64 -46.56
CA SER A 52 40.71 26.85 -47.78
C SER A 52 41.55 27.54 -48.87
N GLY A 53 41.67 26.91 -50.04
CA GLY A 53 42.50 27.37 -51.16
C GLY A 53 43.95 26.84 -51.18
N ALA A 54 44.39 26.07 -50.18
CA ALA A 54 45.70 25.43 -50.20
C ALA A 54 45.78 24.28 -51.22
N HIS A 55 46.94 24.08 -51.84
CA HIS A 55 47.14 23.03 -52.85
C HIS A 55 47.07 21.64 -52.21
N VAL A 56 46.10 20.82 -52.62
CA VAL A 56 46.02 19.41 -52.22
C VAL A 56 47.12 18.64 -52.95
N HIS A 57 47.98 17.94 -52.20
CA HIS A 57 49.15 17.23 -52.75
C HIS A 57 48.83 15.77 -53.16
N SER A 58 47.74 15.18 -52.62
CA SER A 58 47.16 13.92 -53.10
C SER A 58 45.68 13.83 -52.76
N VAL A 59 44.87 13.36 -53.71
CA VAL A 59 43.44 13.06 -53.49
C VAL A 59 43.26 11.86 -52.55
N THR A 60 44.15 10.87 -52.59
CA THR A 60 44.05 9.68 -51.71
C THR A 60 44.31 10.01 -50.25
N ALA A 61 45.18 10.99 -49.96
CA ALA A 61 45.38 11.51 -48.61
C ALA A 61 44.10 12.19 -48.09
N LEU A 62 43.52 13.10 -48.88
CA LEU A 62 42.29 13.81 -48.52
C LEU A 62 41.10 12.87 -48.26
N VAL A 63 41.00 11.76 -49.00
CA VAL A 63 39.98 10.71 -48.77
C VAL A 63 40.25 9.92 -47.49
N ALA A 64 41.52 9.62 -47.18
CA ALA A 64 41.88 8.97 -45.91
C ALA A 64 41.58 9.88 -44.71
N ASP A 65 41.89 11.17 -44.80
CA ASP A 65 41.58 12.20 -43.81
C ASP A 65 40.06 12.34 -43.60
N ALA A 66 39.28 12.35 -44.68
CA ALA A 66 37.82 12.37 -44.61
C ALA A 66 37.25 11.13 -43.90
N HIS A 67 37.78 9.93 -44.18
CA HIS A 67 37.38 8.69 -43.47
C HIS A 67 37.91 8.61 -42.03
N ALA A 68 38.97 9.33 -41.67
CA ALA A 68 39.38 9.49 -40.27
C ALA A 68 38.42 10.42 -39.52
N LEU A 69 38.13 11.61 -40.07
CA LEU A 69 37.14 12.55 -39.52
C LEU A 69 35.73 11.95 -39.41
N GLN A 70 35.31 11.13 -40.38
CA GLN A 70 34.03 10.41 -40.34
C GLN A 70 33.95 9.47 -39.13
N ARG A 71 35.04 8.76 -38.80
CA ARG A 71 35.11 7.86 -37.63
C ARG A 71 35.18 8.63 -36.32
N GLU A 72 35.98 9.69 -36.25
CA GLU A 72 35.99 10.60 -35.08
C GLU A 72 34.59 11.18 -34.81
N ASN A 73 33.86 11.57 -35.87
CA ASN A 73 32.49 12.10 -35.74
C ASN A 73 31.48 11.03 -35.30
N GLN A 74 31.64 9.78 -35.72
CA GLN A 74 30.82 8.66 -35.26
C GLN A 74 31.09 8.33 -33.77
N GLU A 75 32.35 8.32 -33.34
CA GLU A 75 32.70 8.08 -31.94
C GLU A 75 32.17 9.22 -31.03
N LEU A 76 32.31 10.48 -31.48
CA LEU A 76 31.76 11.64 -30.79
C LEU A 76 30.23 11.54 -30.59
N ARG A 77 29.48 11.05 -31.59
CA ARG A 77 28.03 10.83 -31.48
C ARG A 77 27.70 9.75 -30.44
N ALA A 78 28.31 8.57 -30.56
CA ALA A 78 28.05 7.47 -29.61
C ALA A 78 28.40 7.84 -28.15
N GLN A 79 29.42 8.68 -27.96
CA GLN A 79 29.75 9.22 -26.63
C GLN A 79 28.74 10.30 -26.17
N TYR A 80 28.21 11.13 -27.06
CA TYR A 80 27.20 12.15 -26.76
C TYR A 80 25.86 11.50 -26.37
N GLU A 81 25.45 10.47 -27.09
CA GLU A 81 24.29 9.61 -26.77
C GLU A 81 24.44 8.98 -25.37
N LEU A 82 25.63 8.46 -25.04
CA LEU A 82 25.92 7.91 -23.72
C LEU A 82 25.91 8.98 -22.60
N VAL A 83 26.33 10.23 -22.89
CA VAL A 83 26.16 11.36 -21.95
C VAL A 83 24.67 11.68 -21.76
N SER A 84 23.87 11.71 -22.83
CA SER A 84 22.43 11.96 -22.74
C SER A 84 21.73 10.92 -21.87
N ALA A 85 21.92 9.63 -22.18
CA ALA A 85 21.30 8.55 -21.42
C ALA A 85 21.69 8.57 -19.93
N HIS A 86 22.94 8.91 -19.61
CA HIS A 86 23.38 9.06 -18.22
C HIS A 86 22.76 10.28 -17.53
N ASN A 87 22.67 11.43 -18.21
CA ASN A 87 22.05 12.64 -17.69
C ASN A 87 20.53 12.48 -17.51
N ALA A 88 19.84 11.82 -18.44
CA ALA A 88 18.42 11.47 -18.35
C ALA A 88 18.15 10.53 -17.17
N GLY A 89 19.01 9.51 -16.97
CA GLY A 89 18.94 8.64 -15.80
C GLY A 89 19.16 9.39 -14.47
N LEU A 90 20.09 10.35 -14.44
CA LEU A 90 20.31 11.23 -13.28
C LEU A 90 19.09 12.15 -13.02
N ALA A 91 18.47 12.70 -14.07
CA ALA A 91 17.27 13.54 -13.94
C ALA A 91 16.06 12.73 -13.44
N ALA A 92 15.86 11.51 -13.95
CA ALA A 92 14.82 10.61 -13.47
C ALA A 92 15.03 10.24 -11.99
N HIS A 93 16.26 9.90 -11.59
CA HIS A 93 16.61 9.64 -10.19
C HIS A 93 16.37 10.87 -9.29
N ALA A 94 16.73 12.06 -9.75
CA ALA A 94 16.46 13.31 -9.03
C ALA A 94 14.96 13.59 -8.87
N SER A 95 14.12 13.23 -9.84
CA SER A 95 12.66 13.30 -9.71
C SER A 95 12.15 12.34 -8.63
N VAL A 96 12.55 11.06 -8.68
CA VAL A 96 12.16 10.07 -7.67
C VAL A 96 12.58 10.52 -6.26
N LEU A 97 13.80 11.04 -6.09
CA LEU A 97 14.24 11.62 -4.81
C LEU A 97 13.40 12.85 -4.41
N HIS A 98 12.98 13.69 -5.36
CA HIS A 98 12.10 14.82 -5.06
C HIS A 98 10.72 14.35 -4.57
N ASP A 99 10.11 13.38 -5.26
CA ASP A 99 8.80 12.81 -4.93
C ASP A 99 8.82 12.08 -3.58
N CYS A 100 9.89 11.33 -3.27
CA CYS A 100 10.11 10.75 -1.95
C CYS A 100 10.23 11.83 -0.84
N ASN A 101 10.98 12.91 -1.08
CA ASN A 101 11.10 14.01 -0.13
C ASN A 101 9.75 14.73 0.09
N LEU A 102 8.94 14.91 -0.97
CA LEU A 102 7.58 15.43 -0.86
C LEU A 102 6.70 14.49 -0.01
N ALA A 103 6.73 13.18 -0.25
CA ALA A 103 5.96 12.20 0.52
C ALA A 103 6.32 12.22 2.02
N ILE A 104 7.61 12.33 2.36
CA ILE A 104 8.08 12.48 3.75
C ILE A 104 7.55 13.78 4.37
N LEU A 105 7.65 14.91 3.66
CA LEU A 105 7.13 16.20 4.13
C LEU A 105 5.60 16.21 4.29
N HIS A 106 4.86 15.49 3.44
CA HIS A 106 3.42 15.30 3.58
C HIS A 106 3.07 14.49 4.83
N ARG A 107 3.69 13.31 5.00
CA ARG A 107 3.51 12.46 6.19
C ARG A 107 3.84 13.22 7.49
N ALA A 108 4.91 14.02 7.50
CA ALA A 108 5.29 14.85 8.64
C ALA A 108 4.24 15.95 8.96
N ARG A 109 3.70 16.62 7.93
CA ARG A 109 2.62 17.62 8.09
C ARG A 109 1.32 17.00 8.57
N GLU A 110 1.00 15.79 8.15
CA GLU A 110 -0.17 15.03 8.60
C GLU A 110 -0.03 14.58 10.06
N GLY A 111 1.14 14.05 10.43
CA GLY A 111 1.47 13.73 11.83
C GLY A 111 1.39 14.95 12.74
N TYR A 112 1.93 16.10 12.31
CA TYR A 112 1.83 17.37 13.06
C TYR A 112 0.37 17.82 13.24
N ARG A 113 -0.45 17.79 12.19
CA ARG A 113 -1.89 18.13 12.26
C ARG A 113 -2.64 17.20 13.22
N ALA A 114 -2.41 15.89 13.12
CA ALA A 114 -3.03 14.91 14.02
C ALA A 114 -2.59 15.12 15.48
N GLY A 115 -1.33 15.48 15.72
CA GLY A 115 -0.83 15.89 17.03
C GLY A 115 -1.53 17.12 17.58
N MET A 116 -1.68 18.18 16.76
CA MET A 116 -2.40 19.40 17.14
C MET A 116 -3.87 19.13 17.48
N THR A 117 -4.60 18.35 16.67
CA THR A 117 -6.00 18.00 16.96
C THR A 117 -6.14 17.17 18.24
N ARG A 118 -5.20 16.26 18.53
CA ARG A 118 -5.17 15.53 19.83
C ARG A 118 -4.91 16.47 21.01
N LEU A 119 -4.02 17.46 20.84
CA LEU A 119 -3.73 18.47 21.87
C LEU A 119 -4.95 19.37 22.13
N GLU A 120 -5.63 19.84 21.09
CA GLU A 120 -6.89 20.60 21.19
C GLU A 120 -7.97 19.78 21.90
N GLN A 121 -8.13 18.50 21.56
CA GLN A 121 -9.07 17.60 22.25
C GLN A 121 -8.72 17.40 23.73
N ALA A 122 -7.43 17.28 24.07
CA ALA A 122 -6.95 17.15 25.45
C ALA A 122 -7.12 18.44 26.28
N LEU A 123 -6.98 19.61 25.65
CA LEU A 123 -7.29 20.89 26.29
C LEU A 123 -8.80 21.03 26.51
N LEU A 124 -9.63 20.73 25.50
CA LEU A 124 -11.09 20.77 25.61
C LEU A 124 -11.66 19.72 26.58
N SER A 125 -11.00 18.57 26.80
CA SER A 125 -11.40 17.62 27.84
C SER A 125 -10.98 18.11 29.22
N ARG A 126 -9.76 18.65 29.37
CA ARG A 126 -9.29 19.29 30.61
C ARG A 126 -10.21 20.43 31.05
N GLU A 127 -10.55 21.37 30.16
CA GLU A 127 -11.44 22.48 30.52
C GLU A 127 -12.84 22.00 30.95
N ARG A 128 -13.31 20.85 30.44
CA ARG A 128 -14.59 20.26 30.90
C ARG A 128 -14.45 19.75 32.33
N VAL A 129 -13.41 18.97 32.62
CA VAL A 129 -13.10 18.51 33.98
C VAL A 129 -12.88 19.69 34.96
N GLU A 130 -12.27 20.79 34.53
CA GLU A 130 -12.11 22.00 35.35
C GLU A 130 -13.45 22.72 35.65
N ARG A 131 -14.40 22.72 34.70
CA ARG A 131 -15.77 23.20 34.95
C ARG A 131 -16.54 22.25 35.86
N ASP A 132 -16.52 20.95 35.58
CA ASP A 132 -17.19 19.92 36.37
C ASP A 132 -16.70 19.91 37.83
N TYR A 133 -15.40 20.18 38.05
CA TYR A 133 -14.81 20.35 39.37
C TYR A 133 -15.31 21.62 40.08
N ALA A 134 -15.38 22.76 39.38
CA ALA A 134 -15.90 24.01 39.94
C ALA A 134 -17.39 23.91 40.33
N ASP A 135 -18.21 23.27 39.49
CA ASP A 135 -19.62 22.97 39.79
C ASP A 135 -19.75 22.03 41.01
N LEU A 136 -18.86 21.05 41.14
CA LEU A 136 -18.83 20.15 42.30
C LEU A 136 -18.38 20.90 43.58
N GLU A 137 -17.38 21.77 43.50
CA GLU A 137 -16.92 22.60 44.62
C GLU A 137 -18.01 23.58 45.07
N GLY A 138 -18.71 24.22 44.14
CA GLY A 138 -19.89 25.04 44.41
C GLY A 138 -20.99 24.26 45.12
N ARG A 139 -21.33 23.05 44.65
CA ARG A 139 -22.29 22.16 45.31
C ARG A 139 -21.85 21.73 46.71
N VAL A 140 -20.55 21.48 46.93
CA VAL A 140 -20.01 21.15 48.26
C VAL A 140 -20.09 22.35 49.22
N ALA A 141 -19.82 23.57 48.75
CA ALA A 141 -20.05 24.78 49.54
C ALA A 141 -21.53 24.95 49.89
N ASP A 142 -22.43 24.69 48.94
CA ASP A 142 -23.88 24.76 49.13
C ASP A 142 -24.38 23.73 50.16
N PHE A 143 -23.82 22.52 50.17
CA PHE A 143 -24.09 21.51 51.20
C PHE A 143 -23.55 21.91 52.59
N ARG A 144 -22.38 22.55 52.68
CA ARG A 144 -21.85 23.09 53.96
C ARG A 144 -22.79 24.15 54.54
N VAL A 145 -23.16 25.16 53.74
CA VAL A 145 -24.10 26.22 54.16
C VAL A 145 -25.47 25.66 54.62
N ARG A 146 -25.91 24.53 54.06
CA ARG A 146 -27.10 23.81 54.54
C ARG A 146 -26.86 23.09 55.87
N ALA A 147 -25.70 22.42 56.03
CA ALA A 147 -25.31 21.77 57.27
C ALA A 147 -25.19 22.77 58.44
N ASP A 148 -24.51 23.90 58.22
CA ASP A 148 -24.34 24.99 59.20
C ASP A 148 -25.71 25.51 59.68
N ARG A 149 -26.68 25.66 58.75
CA ARG A 149 -28.07 26.06 59.07
C ARG A 149 -28.81 24.98 59.86
N THR A 150 -28.61 23.69 59.57
CA THR A 150 -29.23 22.62 60.36
C THR A 150 -28.62 22.51 61.77
N GLU A 151 -27.32 22.75 61.93
CA GLU A 151 -26.69 22.80 63.27
C GLU A 151 -27.15 24.01 64.08
N ALA A 152 -27.33 25.17 63.44
CA ALA A 152 -27.96 26.35 64.05
C ALA A 152 -29.43 26.09 64.45
N ALA A 153 -30.20 25.35 63.64
CA ALA A 153 -31.56 24.96 63.98
C ALA A 153 -31.62 23.92 65.11
N GLU A 154 -30.71 22.93 65.13
CA GLU A 154 -30.60 21.95 66.22
C GLU A 154 -30.21 22.60 67.55
N THR A 155 -29.28 23.55 67.55
CA THR A 155 -28.87 24.25 68.77
C THR A 155 -30.00 25.11 69.34
N LEU A 156 -30.77 25.81 68.50
CA LEU A 156 -32.00 26.48 68.93
C LEU A 156 -33.04 25.49 69.51
N LEU A 157 -33.27 24.36 68.85
CA LEU A 157 -34.20 23.31 69.32
C LEU A 157 -33.76 22.64 70.63
N ARG A 158 -32.46 22.64 70.96
CA ARG A 158 -31.94 22.21 72.26
C ARG A 158 -32.25 23.25 73.33
N VAL A 159 -31.96 24.54 73.08
CA VAL A 159 -32.27 25.64 74.01
C VAL A 159 -33.76 25.72 74.34
N GLU A 160 -34.66 25.57 73.35
CA GLU A 160 -36.10 25.52 73.58
C GLU A 160 -36.55 24.28 74.37
N ARG A 161 -35.89 23.13 74.18
CA ARG A 161 -36.13 21.93 74.99
C ARG A 161 -35.68 22.09 76.44
N ASP A 162 -34.52 22.70 76.66
CA ASP A 162 -33.99 22.92 78.01
C ASP A 162 -34.86 23.94 78.76
N SER A 163 -35.22 25.05 78.10
CA SER A 163 -36.16 26.07 78.59
C SER A 163 -37.55 25.49 78.94
N SER A 164 -38.15 24.71 78.04
CA SER A 164 -39.46 24.08 78.32
C SER A 164 -39.37 22.98 79.39
N ALA A 165 -38.24 22.29 79.52
CA ALA A 165 -37.99 21.36 80.61
C ALA A 165 -37.77 22.06 81.96
N GLU A 166 -37.31 23.31 81.99
CA GLU A 166 -37.28 24.17 83.19
C GLU A 166 -38.68 24.65 83.56
N GLN A 167 -39.42 25.23 82.62
CA GLN A 167 -40.81 25.66 82.83
C GLN A 167 -41.72 24.53 83.34
N TYR A 168 -41.53 23.30 82.85
CA TYR A 168 -42.27 22.13 83.33
C TYR A 168 -41.93 21.79 84.79
N ARG A 169 -40.66 21.87 85.20
CA ARG A 169 -40.23 21.65 86.60
C ARG A 169 -40.81 22.72 87.53
N ASP A 170 -40.79 23.98 87.12
CA ASP A 170 -41.36 25.09 87.91
C ASP A 170 -42.88 24.96 88.07
N LEU A 171 -43.61 24.64 86.99
CA LEU A 171 -45.03 24.35 87.05
C LEU A 171 -45.34 23.17 87.97
N GLN A 172 -44.54 22.11 87.93
CA GLN A 172 -44.72 20.94 88.79
C GLN A 172 -44.50 21.28 90.27
N ALA A 173 -43.52 22.14 90.59
CA ALA A 173 -43.29 22.64 91.95
C ALA A 173 -44.43 23.56 92.44
N GLN A 174 -44.94 24.47 91.59
CA GLN A 174 -46.10 25.32 91.90
C GLN A 174 -47.36 24.49 92.18
N LEU A 175 -47.60 23.44 91.37
CA LEU A 175 -48.76 22.57 91.52
C LEU A 175 -48.71 21.78 92.83
N GLN A 176 -47.53 21.31 93.25
CA GLN A 176 -47.34 20.70 94.57
C GLN A 176 -47.66 21.69 95.71
N ALA A 177 -47.08 22.89 95.68
CA ALA A 177 -47.32 23.90 96.72
C ALA A 177 -48.80 24.32 96.84
N ALA A 178 -49.54 24.32 95.71
CA ALA A 178 -50.97 24.58 95.71
C ALA A 178 -51.81 23.43 96.33
N GLN A 179 -51.38 22.18 96.17
CA GLN A 179 -52.01 21.03 96.84
C GLN A 179 -51.82 21.10 98.36
N ASP A 180 -50.61 21.46 98.81
CA ASP A 180 -50.28 21.57 100.23
C ASP A 180 -51.14 22.67 100.90
N GLN A 181 -51.28 23.84 100.27
CA GLN A 181 -52.15 24.93 100.75
C GLN A 181 -53.64 24.53 100.82
N ALA A 182 -54.13 23.72 99.86
CA ALA A 182 -55.51 23.27 99.87
C ALA A 182 -55.83 22.36 101.07
N ALA A 183 -54.86 21.56 101.53
CA ALA A 183 -55.00 20.75 102.74
C ALA A 183 -55.11 21.60 104.02
N ASP A 184 -54.30 22.67 104.13
CA ASP A 184 -54.32 23.57 105.28
C ASP A 184 -55.66 24.30 105.45
N TYR A 185 -56.27 24.79 104.37
CA TYR A 185 -57.57 25.47 104.45
C TYR A 185 -58.71 24.53 104.86
N ALA A 186 -58.68 23.27 104.41
CA ALA A 186 -59.67 22.27 104.82
C ALA A 186 -59.65 22.02 106.35
N ALA A 187 -58.47 22.07 106.97
CA ALA A 187 -58.30 21.90 108.41
C ALA A 187 -58.78 23.11 109.25
N GLN A 188 -58.90 24.30 108.64
CA GLN A 188 -59.37 25.52 109.32
C GLN A 188 -60.91 25.61 109.39
N LEU A 189 -61.58 25.32 108.27
CA LEU A 189 -63.04 25.39 108.14
C LEU A 189 -63.79 24.50 109.15
N ALA A 190 -63.18 23.39 109.58
CA ALA A 190 -63.75 22.47 110.57
C ALA A 190 -63.95 23.07 111.99
N ARG A 191 -63.45 24.28 112.29
CA ARG A 191 -63.38 24.82 113.66
C ARG A 191 -64.39 25.93 114.01
N ALA A 192 -65.10 26.50 113.03
CA ALA A 192 -65.79 27.80 113.21
C ALA A 192 -67.26 27.74 113.72
N SER A 193 -67.80 26.56 114.01
CA SER A 193 -69.22 26.27 113.74
C SER A 193 -70.23 26.34 114.91
N GLY A 194 -70.14 27.29 115.87
CA GLY A 194 -71.32 27.53 116.75
C GLY A 194 -71.22 28.47 117.98
N ALA A 195 -72.20 29.40 118.11
CA ALA A 195 -72.78 29.98 119.34
C ALA A 195 -73.96 30.97 119.02
N PRO A 196 -75.10 31.04 119.77
CA PRO A 196 -76.22 32.00 119.50
C PRO A 196 -76.83 32.80 120.72
N PRO A 197 -77.71 33.84 120.52
CA PRO A 197 -78.26 34.73 121.59
C PRO A 197 -79.80 35.10 121.58
N PRO A 198 -80.37 35.73 122.65
CA PRO A 198 -81.67 36.48 122.73
C PRO A 198 -81.52 37.97 123.26
N SER A 199 -82.46 38.95 123.37
CA SER A 199 -83.91 39.26 123.08
C SER A 199 -84.80 39.59 124.33
N SER A 200 -85.82 40.50 124.37
CA SER A 200 -86.20 41.73 123.58
C SER A 200 -87.46 42.50 124.13
N VAL A 201 -87.46 43.86 124.18
CA VAL A 201 -88.62 44.84 124.41
C VAL A 201 -89.42 44.68 125.76
N PRO A 202 -90.64 45.24 126.10
CA PRO A 202 -91.67 46.11 125.43
C PRO A 202 -92.38 47.26 126.26
N LEU A 203 -93.37 47.97 125.64
CA LEU A 203 -94.74 48.33 126.18
C LEU A 203 -95.26 49.74 126.68
N ALA A 204 -94.76 50.89 126.22
CA ALA A 204 -95.46 52.20 126.41
C ALA A 204 -96.69 52.44 125.45
N ARG A 205 -97.33 51.36 124.94
CA ARG A 205 -97.99 51.34 123.62
C ARG A 205 -99.50 51.69 123.55
N LEU A 206 -100.12 52.22 124.60
CA LEU A 206 -101.58 52.48 124.57
C LEU A 206 -101.96 53.95 124.34
N PHE A 207 -101.09 54.90 124.65
CA PHE A 207 -101.20 56.26 124.10
C PHE A 207 -100.69 56.34 122.66
N ALA A 208 -99.83 55.39 122.26
CA ALA A 208 -99.46 55.19 120.85
C ALA A 208 -100.70 54.94 119.98
N ALA A 209 -101.62 54.06 120.37
CA ALA A 209 -102.85 53.71 119.62
C ALA A 209 -103.82 54.87 119.26
N GLN A 210 -103.61 56.08 119.79
CA GLN A 210 -104.31 57.29 119.36
C GLN A 210 -103.43 58.16 118.44
N GLY A 211 -102.13 58.30 118.74
CA GLY A 211 -101.13 58.86 117.82
C GLY A 211 -101.14 58.12 116.48
N GLU A 212 -101.04 56.78 116.53
CA GLU A 212 -101.11 55.82 115.41
C GLU A 212 -102.23 56.08 114.39
N ARG A 213 -103.29 56.84 114.73
CA ARG A 213 -104.37 57.20 113.78
C ARG A 213 -104.14 58.51 113.03
N ASP A 214 -103.52 59.50 113.66
CA ASP A 214 -103.12 60.75 113.01
C ASP A 214 -101.72 60.62 112.39
N ASP A 215 -100.86 59.78 112.98
CA ASP A 215 -99.68 59.20 112.35
C ASP A 215 -100.10 58.44 111.07
N ALA A 216 -101.04 57.49 111.11
CA ALA A 216 -101.50 56.78 109.89
C ALA A 216 -102.17 57.70 108.84
N ARG A 217 -102.64 58.89 109.21
CA ARG A 217 -103.09 59.92 108.25
C ARG A 217 -101.92 60.67 107.62
N THR A 218 -100.91 60.97 108.42
CA THR A 218 -99.63 61.56 107.99
C THR A 218 -98.91 60.58 107.07
N GLU A 219 -98.72 59.32 107.50
CA GLU A 219 -98.23 58.20 106.69
C GLU A 219 -99.01 58.03 105.38
N ARG A 220 -100.35 58.15 105.37
CA ARG A 220 -101.14 58.08 104.12
C ARG A 220 -100.77 59.18 103.13
N ASP A 221 -100.55 60.40 103.62
CA ASP A 221 -100.24 61.54 102.76
C ASP A 221 -98.74 61.59 102.40
N ASP A 222 -97.85 61.12 103.28
CA ASP A 222 -96.45 60.81 102.98
C ASP A 222 -96.34 59.66 101.96
N LEU A 223 -97.17 58.62 102.04
CA LEU A 223 -97.26 57.55 101.05
C LEU A 223 -97.79 58.06 99.71
N ARG A 224 -98.63 59.11 99.69
CA ARG A 224 -99.04 59.80 98.45
C ARG A 224 -97.88 60.63 97.88
N VAL A 225 -97.11 61.32 98.71
CA VAL A 225 -95.89 62.03 98.29
C VAL A 225 -94.84 61.04 97.78
N ALA A 226 -94.65 59.90 98.44
CA ALA A 226 -93.75 58.83 98.03
C ALA A 226 -94.21 58.14 96.74
N LEU A 227 -95.53 57.93 96.55
CA LEU A 227 -96.10 57.43 95.31
C LEU A 227 -95.88 58.42 94.15
N ALA A 228 -96.10 59.71 94.38
CA ALA A 228 -95.83 60.76 93.39
C ALA A 228 -94.32 60.86 93.07
N ALA A 229 -93.45 60.72 94.07
CA ALA A 229 -92.00 60.67 93.88
C ALA A 229 -91.56 59.42 93.12
N ALA A 230 -92.16 58.26 93.38
CA ALA A 230 -91.92 57.03 92.63
C ALA A 230 -92.42 57.13 91.17
N GLN A 231 -93.55 57.79 90.93
CA GLN A 231 -94.05 58.08 89.59
C GLN A 231 -93.15 59.07 88.84
N ALA A 232 -92.63 60.09 89.53
CA ALA A 232 -91.62 61.00 88.96
C ALA A 232 -90.29 60.28 88.67
N ALA A 233 -89.89 59.31 89.51
CA ALA A 233 -88.69 58.49 89.33
C ALA A 233 -88.85 57.40 88.26
N LEU A 234 -90.08 56.97 87.94
CA LEU A 234 -90.36 56.04 86.84
C LEU A 234 -90.05 56.67 85.47
N SER A 235 -90.37 57.95 85.26
CA SER A 235 -90.12 58.64 83.98
C SER A 235 -88.66 58.52 83.46
N PRO A 236 -87.60 58.83 84.25
CA PRO A 236 -86.21 58.64 83.81
C PRO A 236 -85.76 57.17 83.76
N VAL A 237 -86.51 56.23 84.35
CA VAL A 237 -86.28 54.78 84.17
C VAL A 237 -86.88 54.31 82.85
N GLN A 238 -88.10 54.77 82.51
CA GLN A 238 -88.75 54.56 81.21
C GLN A 238 -87.82 55.03 80.08
N ALA A 239 -87.37 56.29 80.13
CA ALA A 239 -86.49 56.87 79.11
C ALA A 239 -85.14 56.13 78.97
N ARG A 240 -84.66 55.44 80.01
CA ARG A 240 -83.47 54.58 79.95
C ARG A 240 -83.77 53.22 79.31
N ALA A 241 -84.96 52.66 79.54
CA ALA A 241 -85.41 51.45 78.85
C ALA A 241 -85.62 51.72 77.36
N ASP A 242 -86.29 52.82 77.01
CA ASP A 242 -86.52 53.25 75.63
C ASP A 242 -85.18 53.48 74.89
N ALA A 243 -84.21 54.12 75.54
CA ALA A 243 -82.86 54.32 75.00
C ALA A 243 -82.08 53.00 74.83
N ALA A 244 -82.22 52.05 75.76
CA ALA A 244 -81.59 50.74 75.66
C ALA A 244 -82.23 49.84 74.59
N GLU A 245 -83.52 49.98 74.33
CA GLU A 245 -84.21 49.30 73.23
C GLU A 245 -83.79 49.90 71.87
N ALA A 246 -83.75 51.23 71.76
CA ALA A 246 -83.22 51.92 70.58
C ALA A 246 -81.76 51.55 70.28
N GLU A 247 -80.91 51.39 71.30
CA GLU A 247 -79.53 50.95 71.12
C GLU A 247 -79.43 49.46 70.74
N ARG A 248 -80.28 48.59 71.30
CA ARG A 248 -80.40 47.19 70.85
C ARG A 248 -80.80 47.09 69.38
N ASP A 249 -81.69 47.96 68.91
CA ASP A 249 -82.13 47.98 67.51
C ASP A 249 -81.07 48.54 66.56
N ARG A 250 -80.26 49.52 66.99
CA ARG A 250 -79.04 49.92 66.26
C ARG A 250 -78.04 48.76 66.16
N VAL A 251 -77.77 48.05 67.26
CA VAL A 251 -76.89 46.89 67.25
C VAL A 251 -77.42 45.77 66.34
N ARG A 252 -78.73 45.51 66.34
CA ARG A 252 -79.39 44.57 65.40
C ARG A 252 -79.18 44.99 63.94
N GLN A 253 -79.35 46.28 63.62
CA GLN A 253 -79.10 46.81 62.27
C GLN A 253 -77.64 46.66 61.86
N LEU A 254 -76.69 46.97 62.75
CA LEU A 254 -75.25 46.80 62.50
C LEU A 254 -74.89 45.33 62.26
N VAL A 255 -75.40 44.40 63.08
CA VAL A 255 -75.22 42.95 62.88
C VAL A 255 -75.76 42.51 61.52
N ALA A 256 -76.99 42.89 61.16
CA ALA A 256 -77.57 42.55 59.87
C ALA A 256 -76.73 43.09 58.68
N THR A 257 -76.16 44.30 58.78
CA THR A 257 -75.25 44.82 57.75
C THR A 257 -73.91 44.08 57.69
N ALA A 258 -73.38 43.61 58.83
CA ALA A 258 -72.14 42.83 58.88
C ALA A 258 -72.35 41.40 58.35
N GLU A 259 -73.50 40.78 58.61
CA GLU A 259 -73.88 39.48 58.04
C GLU A 259 -74.05 39.57 56.52
N GLN A 260 -74.73 40.61 56.02
CA GLN A 260 -74.83 40.86 54.58
C GLN A 260 -73.45 41.04 53.94
N GLN A 261 -72.56 41.84 54.54
CA GLN A 261 -71.18 42.04 54.05
C GLN A 261 -70.36 40.75 54.04
N ARG A 262 -70.50 39.90 55.07
CA ARG A 262 -69.87 38.57 55.12
C ARG A 262 -70.38 37.69 53.99
N ASP A 263 -71.68 37.65 53.75
CA ASP A 263 -72.30 36.75 52.79
C ASP A 263 -72.06 37.20 51.34
N ASP A 264 -71.99 38.52 51.08
CA ASP A 264 -71.50 39.08 49.82
C ASP A 264 -70.01 38.75 49.57
N ALA A 265 -69.16 38.84 50.60
CA ALA A 265 -67.75 38.48 50.49
C ALA A 265 -67.54 36.97 50.25
N LEU A 266 -68.36 36.11 50.87
CA LEU A 266 -68.39 34.67 50.61
C LEU A 266 -68.87 34.38 49.18
N ALA A 267 -69.91 35.08 48.70
CA ALA A 267 -70.40 34.95 47.34
C ALA A 267 -69.33 35.35 46.30
N GLU A 268 -68.56 36.41 46.56
CA GLU A 268 -67.43 36.79 45.70
C GLU A 268 -66.28 35.77 45.77
N HIS A 269 -65.94 35.25 46.96
CA HIS A 269 -64.97 34.17 47.09
C HIS A 269 -65.38 32.92 46.28
N TYR A 270 -66.65 32.53 46.29
CA TYR A 270 -67.16 31.44 45.46
C TYR A 270 -67.09 31.73 43.95
N ARG A 271 -67.28 32.99 43.51
CA ARG A 271 -67.07 33.40 42.11
C ARG A 271 -65.59 33.27 41.72
N VAL A 272 -64.68 33.82 42.53
CA VAL A 272 -63.22 33.73 42.30
C VAL A 272 -62.76 32.27 42.27
N THR A 273 -63.22 31.44 43.23
CA THR A 273 -62.90 30.00 43.26
C THR A 273 -63.34 29.30 41.96
N ARG A 274 -64.53 29.60 41.44
CA ARG A 274 -65.00 29.06 40.15
C ARG A 274 -64.15 29.52 38.96
N VAL A 275 -63.68 30.77 38.96
CA VAL A 275 -62.80 31.29 37.89
C VAL A 275 -61.43 30.62 37.95
N LEU A 276 -60.87 30.42 39.14
CA LEU A 276 -59.60 29.70 39.33
C LEU A 276 -59.66 28.26 38.81
N VAL A 277 -60.70 27.50 39.17
CA VAL A 277 -60.88 26.11 38.68
C VAL A 277 -60.98 26.04 37.14
N VAL A 278 -61.62 27.03 36.50
CA VAL A 278 -61.66 27.11 35.02
C VAL A 278 -60.30 27.49 34.42
N ALA A 279 -59.53 28.33 35.11
CA ALA A 279 -58.16 28.68 34.69
C ALA A 279 -57.19 27.51 34.84
N GLU A 280 -57.30 26.72 35.92
CA GLU A 280 -56.55 25.48 36.15
C GLU A 280 -56.86 24.46 35.05
N GLN A 281 -58.14 24.20 34.75
CA GLN A 281 -58.56 23.33 33.64
C GLN A 281 -58.03 23.80 32.27
N ALA A 282 -57.95 25.11 32.04
CA ALA A 282 -57.36 25.66 30.83
C ALA A 282 -55.82 25.49 30.78
N CYS A 283 -55.15 25.57 31.94
CA CYS A 283 -53.71 25.29 32.05
C CYS A 283 -53.41 23.80 31.82
N ASP A 284 -54.19 22.89 32.42
CA ASP A 284 -54.06 21.45 32.22
C ASP A 284 -54.24 21.07 30.75
N GLY A 285 -55.29 21.59 30.09
CA GLY A 285 -55.51 21.40 28.65
C GLY A 285 -54.37 21.95 27.77
N ALA A 286 -53.74 23.05 28.19
CA ALA A 286 -52.56 23.59 27.50
C ALA A 286 -51.30 22.73 27.72
N LEU A 287 -51.13 22.12 28.90
CA LEU A 287 -50.06 21.17 29.21
C LEU A 287 -50.23 19.88 28.40
N ASP A 288 -51.44 19.33 28.32
CA ASP A 288 -51.76 18.16 27.49
C ASP A 288 -51.45 18.41 26.00
N MET A 289 -51.85 19.57 25.45
CA MET A 289 -51.51 19.94 24.07
C MET A 289 -49.99 20.08 23.86
N ARG A 290 -49.27 20.67 24.81
CA ARG A 290 -47.79 20.78 24.76
C ARG A 290 -47.14 19.40 24.76
N ASP A 291 -47.61 18.50 25.62
CA ASP A 291 -47.06 17.15 25.74
C ASP A 291 -47.42 16.27 24.54
N GLN A 292 -48.61 16.46 23.95
CA GLN A 292 -48.97 15.86 22.66
C GLN A 292 -48.06 16.36 21.53
N ALA A 293 -47.80 17.67 21.45
CA ALA A 293 -46.87 18.24 20.48
C ALA A 293 -45.43 17.72 20.67
N CYS A 294 -45.00 17.51 21.92
CA CYS A 294 -43.71 16.89 22.24
C CYS A 294 -43.64 15.42 21.77
N ARG A 295 -44.71 14.63 21.99
CA ARG A 295 -44.83 13.24 21.49
C ARG A 295 -44.79 13.19 19.95
N ILE A 296 -45.45 14.12 19.26
CA ILE A 296 -45.42 14.21 17.78
C ILE A 296 -44.00 14.59 17.29
N SER A 297 -43.37 15.62 17.87
CA SER A 297 -42.02 16.03 17.47
C SER A 297 -40.97 14.94 17.72
N THR A 298 -41.09 14.18 18.83
CA THR A 298 -40.18 13.06 19.12
C THR A 298 -40.44 11.83 18.24
N ALA A 299 -41.66 11.61 17.76
CA ALA A 299 -41.95 10.62 16.71
C ALA A 299 -41.32 11.03 15.38
N GLN A 300 -41.54 12.27 14.92
CA GLN A 300 -40.98 12.79 13.67
C GLN A 300 -39.45 12.76 13.63
N ARG A 301 -38.77 13.01 14.76
CA ARG A 301 -37.30 12.85 14.85
C ARG A 301 -36.88 11.40 14.64
N ARG A 302 -37.55 10.43 15.28
CA ARG A 302 -37.26 9.00 15.08
C ARG A 302 -37.48 8.54 13.63
N GLU A 303 -38.50 9.08 12.96
CA GLU A 303 -38.74 8.82 11.53
C GLU A 303 -37.62 9.40 10.65
N GLN A 304 -37.14 10.62 10.97
CA GLN A 304 -36.00 11.25 10.28
C GLN A 304 -34.69 10.50 10.54
N ASP A 305 -34.42 10.10 11.78
CA ASP A 305 -33.24 9.32 12.17
C ASP A 305 -33.25 7.95 11.46
N ALA A 306 -34.40 7.27 11.42
CA ALA A 306 -34.57 6.02 10.68
C ALA A 306 -34.29 6.20 9.18
N ALA A 307 -34.91 7.19 8.53
CA ALA A 307 -34.69 7.49 7.10
C ALA A 307 -33.23 7.88 6.79
N VAL A 308 -32.53 8.53 7.74
CA VAL A 308 -31.09 8.78 7.65
C VAL A 308 -30.30 7.45 7.69
N THR A 309 -30.62 6.54 8.61
CA THR A 309 -29.95 5.23 8.66
C THR A 309 -30.21 4.37 7.44
N GLU A 310 -31.44 4.34 6.90
CA GLU A 310 -31.77 3.62 5.65
C GLU A 310 -30.99 4.20 4.45
N ARG A 311 -30.96 5.53 4.32
CA ARG A 311 -30.19 6.22 3.27
C ARG A 311 -28.69 5.93 3.38
N ASP A 312 -28.16 5.86 4.60
CA ASP A 312 -26.73 5.65 4.81
C ASP A 312 -26.34 4.16 4.67
N GLN A 313 -27.24 3.21 4.95
CA GLN A 313 -27.12 1.81 4.51
C GLN A 313 -27.17 1.70 2.98
N ALA A 314 -28.08 2.41 2.30
CA ALA A 314 -28.16 2.42 0.84
C ALA A 314 -26.88 2.99 0.19
N ARG A 315 -26.27 4.01 0.80
CA ARG A 315 -24.95 4.54 0.39
C ARG A 315 -23.83 3.52 0.58
N GLN A 316 -23.82 2.77 1.68
CA GLN A 316 -22.85 1.68 1.88
C GLN A 316 -23.02 0.57 0.82
N ALA A 317 -24.26 0.19 0.50
CA ALA A 317 -24.54 -0.78 -0.57
C ALA A 317 -24.08 -0.27 -1.94
N VAL A 318 -24.31 1.01 -2.27
CA VAL A 318 -23.79 1.62 -3.50
C VAL A 318 -22.26 1.61 -3.52
N ALA A 319 -21.58 1.99 -2.43
CA ALA A 319 -20.12 1.98 -2.37
C ALA A 319 -19.52 0.58 -2.60
N VAL A 320 -20.15 -0.48 -2.09
CA VAL A 320 -19.75 -1.88 -2.36
C VAL A 320 -19.97 -2.26 -3.83
N LEU A 321 -21.06 -1.81 -4.45
CA LEU A 321 -21.31 -2.02 -5.88
C LEU A 321 -20.32 -1.25 -6.78
N GLU A 322 -19.89 -0.05 -6.37
CA GLU A 322 -18.87 0.72 -7.07
C GLU A 322 -17.49 0.06 -6.96
N GLN A 323 -17.11 -0.42 -5.78
CA GLN A 323 -15.89 -1.23 -5.60
C GLN A 323 -15.91 -2.49 -6.48
N GLY A 324 -17.04 -3.21 -6.54
CA GLY A 324 -17.21 -4.37 -7.42
C GLY A 324 -17.14 -4.03 -8.91
N ARG A 325 -17.74 -2.91 -9.33
CA ARG A 325 -17.64 -2.39 -10.71
C ARG A 325 -16.20 -2.07 -11.07
N ASP A 326 -15.48 -1.39 -10.19
CA ASP A 326 -14.15 -0.87 -10.49
C ASP A 326 -13.09 -2.00 -10.47
N ALA A 327 -13.28 -3.02 -9.62
CA ALA A 327 -12.55 -4.28 -9.71
C ALA A 327 -12.78 -5.01 -11.05
N ALA A 328 -14.05 -5.17 -11.47
CA ALA A 328 -14.37 -5.79 -12.77
C ALA A 328 -13.85 -4.98 -13.98
N VAL A 329 -13.73 -3.65 -13.85
CA VAL A 329 -13.07 -2.79 -14.84
C VAL A 329 -11.56 -3.06 -14.90
N ALA A 330 -10.90 -3.21 -13.75
CA ALA A 330 -9.48 -3.55 -13.68
C ALA A 330 -9.20 -4.94 -14.28
N GLU A 331 -10.00 -5.97 -13.93
CA GLU A 331 -9.90 -7.31 -14.54
C GLU A 331 -10.08 -7.28 -16.06
N ARG A 332 -11.09 -6.55 -16.55
CA ARG A 332 -11.35 -6.35 -17.98
C ARG A 332 -10.16 -5.72 -18.69
N ASP A 333 -9.53 -4.71 -18.09
CA ASP A 333 -8.45 -3.96 -18.72
C ASP A 333 -7.10 -4.71 -18.62
N GLN A 334 -6.87 -5.49 -17.56
CA GLN A 334 -5.80 -6.50 -17.51
C GLN A 334 -5.96 -7.55 -18.62
N ALA A 335 -7.15 -8.14 -18.78
CA ALA A 335 -7.42 -9.10 -19.84
C ALA A 335 -7.27 -8.50 -21.27
N ARG A 336 -7.50 -7.19 -21.43
CA ARG A 336 -7.21 -6.46 -22.67
C ARG A 336 -5.71 -6.32 -22.91
N LEU A 337 -4.91 -5.99 -21.88
CA LEU A 337 -3.45 -5.94 -21.99
C LEU A 337 -2.87 -7.30 -22.39
N GLU A 338 -3.29 -8.37 -21.71
CA GLU A 338 -2.89 -9.75 -22.05
C GLU A 338 -3.28 -10.13 -23.48
N LEU A 339 -4.49 -9.77 -23.93
CA LEU A 339 -4.92 -9.98 -25.31
C LEU A 339 -4.08 -9.18 -26.32
N THR A 340 -3.64 -7.96 -26.00
CA THR A 340 -2.74 -7.19 -26.87
C THR A 340 -1.34 -7.79 -26.94
N ALA A 341 -0.77 -8.23 -25.81
CA ALA A 341 0.51 -8.93 -25.78
C ALA A 341 0.45 -10.26 -26.57
N GLN A 342 -0.63 -11.04 -26.40
CA GLN A 342 -0.81 -12.29 -27.17
C GLN A 342 -0.98 -12.02 -28.68
N ARG A 343 -1.63 -10.91 -29.07
CA ARG A 343 -1.72 -10.48 -30.48
C ARG A 343 -0.35 -10.09 -31.05
N GLN A 344 0.46 -9.36 -30.29
CA GLN A 344 1.84 -9.02 -30.67
C GLN A 344 2.68 -10.30 -30.84
N GLN A 345 2.64 -11.22 -29.89
CA GLN A 345 3.37 -12.48 -29.98
C GLN A 345 2.94 -13.33 -31.19
N ARG A 346 1.64 -13.39 -31.50
CA ARG A 346 1.13 -14.06 -32.71
C ARG A 346 1.59 -13.38 -34.00
N ALA A 347 1.73 -12.05 -34.02
CA ALA A 347 2.25 -11.32 -35.17
C ALA A 347 3.76 -11.59 -35.39
N LEU A 348 4.55 -11.61 -34.32
CA LEU A 348 5.98 -11.98 -34.37
C LEU A 348 6.16 -13.42 -34.92
N VAL A 349 5.46 -14.41 -34.35
CA VAL A 349 5.52 -15.81 -34.81
C VAL A 349 5.03 -15.96 -36.25
N ALA A 350 4.02 -15.18 -36.68
CA ALA A 350 3.56 -15.18 -38.07
C ALA A 350 4.63 -14.64 -39.04
N GLU A 351 5.41 -13.63 -38.63
CA GLU A 351 6.50 -13.07 -39.42
C GLU A 351 7.73 -13.99 -39.44
N GLU A 352 8.09 -14.63 -38.33
CA GLU A 352 9.10 -15.69 -38.28
C GLU A 352 8.74 -16.86 -39.22
N LEU A 353 7.47 -17.29 -39.21
CA LEU A 353 6.94 -18.29 -40.14
C LEU A 353 6.92 -17.80 -41.60
N ARG A 354 6.85 -16.50 -41.86
CA ARG A 354 6.97 -15.92 -43.21
C ARG A 354 8.43 -15.95 -43.68
N VAL A 355 9.36 -15.48 -42.87
CA VAL A 355 10.80 -15.42 -43.17
C VAL A 355 11.39 -16.83 -43.35
N THR A 356 11.06 -17.77 -42.47
CA THR A 356 11.52 -19.17 -42.58
C THR A 356 10.98 -19.86 -43.84
N ARG A 357 9.72 -19.59 -44.25
CA ARG A 357 9.18 -20.08 -45.53
C ARG A 357 9.92 -19.49 -46.73
N MET A 358 10.24 -18.19 -46.72
CA MET A 358 11.04 -17.57 -47.78
C MET A 358 12.43 -18.21 -47.88
N SER A 359 13.15 -18.30 -46.75
CA SER A 359 14.48 -18.93 -46.67
C SER A 359 14.47 -20.39 -47.18
N LEU A 360 13.45 -21.18 -46.79
CA LEU A 360 13.29 -22.55 -47.27
C LEU A 360 12.93 -22.62 -48.77
N SER A 361 12.17 -21.65 -49.31
CA SER A 361 11.90 -21.57 -50.75
C SER A 361 13.14 -21.18 -51.56
N GLN A 362 13.97 -20.28 -51.03
CA GLN A 362 15.26 -19.90 -51.62
C GLN A 362 16.22 -21.09 -51.61
N SER A 363 16.38 -21.77 -50.47
CA SER A 363 17.26 -22.94 -50.35
C SER A 363 16.84 -24.11 -51.26
N ARG A 364 15.55 -24.27 -51.54
CA ARG A 364 15.06 -25.19 -52.58
C ARG A 364 15.47 -24.75 -53.98
N ALA A 365 15.25 -23.49 -54.36
CA ALA A 365 15.67 -22.96 -55.66
C ALA A 365 17.19 -23.04 -55.87
N GLU A 366 18.00 -22.80 -54.82
CA GLU A 366 19.45 -22.98 -54.82
C GLU A 366 19.84 -24.45 -54.98
N SER A 367 19.14 -25.36 -54.33
CA SER A 367 19.34 -26.82 -54.48
C SER A 367 18.97 -27.33 -55.87
N GLU A 368 17.87 -26.84 -56.45
CA GLU A 368 17.44 -27.14 -57.82
C GLU A 368 18.43 -26.58 -58.84
N ALA A 369 18.93 -25.35 -58.64
CA ALA A 369 20.00 -24.78 -59.46
C ALA A 369 21.30 -25.61 -59.39
N ALA A 370 21.70 -26.06 -58.19
CA ALA A 370 22.87 -26.93 -58.01
C ALA A 370 22.69 -28.31 -58.67
N GLN A 371 21.47 -28.88 -58.66
CA GLN A 371 21.15 -30.11 -59.39
C GLN A 371 21.22 -29.89 -60.91
N ASN A 372 20.66 -28.80 -61.41
CA ASN A 372 20.70 -28.44 -62.83
C ASN A 372 22.14 -28.25 -63.35
N LEU A 373 23.05 -27.71 -62.54
CA LEU A 373 24.48 -27.60 -62.85
C LEU A 373 25.23 -28.94 -62.79
N ASN A 374 24.71 -29.94 -62.07
CA ASN A 374 25.29 -31.28 -61.98
C ASN A 374 25.08 -32.08 -63.28
N VAL A 375 23.96 -31.87 -63.99
CA VAL A 375 23.63 -32.57 -65.25
C VAL A 375 24.71 -32.43 -66.34
N PRO A 376 25.12 -31.21 -66.77
CA PRO A 376 26.16 -31.07 -67.79
C PRO A 376 27.52 -31.60 -67.31
N LEU A 377 27.85 -31.46 -66.01
CA LEU A 377 29.07 -32.04 -65.44
C LEU A 377 29.08 -33.58 -65.57
N GLN A 378 27.94 -34.24 -65.30
CA GLN A 378 27.82 -35.69 -65.50
C GLN A 378 27.91 -36.08 -66.98
N ASP A 379 27.32 -35.30 -67.90
CA ASP A 379 27.44 -35.58 -69.33
C ASP A 379 28.85 -35.39 -69.85
N ASP A 380 29.59 -34.41 -69.34
CA ASP A 380 30.99 -34.21 -69.71
C ASP A 380 31.91 -35.28 -69.07
N LEU A 381 31.59 -35.77 -67.87
CA LEU A 381 32.22 -36.98 -67.31
C LEU A 381 31.89 -38.24 -68.13
N ARG A 382 30.66 -38.40 -68.64
CA ARG A 382 30.27 -39.49 -69.57
C ARG A 382 31.06 -39.39 -70.87
N ARG A 383 31.17 -38.19 -71.47
CA ARG A 383 32.00 -37.91 -72.66
C ARG A 383 33.47 -38.21 -72.43
N ALA A 384 34.04 -37.74 -71.32
CA ALA A 384 35.44 -37.97 -70.97
C ALA A 384 35.74 -39.48 -70.79
N ASN A 385 34.87 -40.22 -70.09
CA ASN A 385 35.00 -41.66 -69.96
C ASN A 385 34.89 -42.40 -71.31
N ALA A 386 33.99 -41.99 -72.20
CA ALA A 386 33.89 -42.55 -73.54
C ALA A 386 35.18 -42.30 -74.36
N LEU A 387 35.76 -41.09 -74.30
CA LEU A 387 37.03 -40.77 -74.94
C LEU A 387 38.21 -41.57 -74.36
N LEU A 388 38.25 -41.79 -73.03
CA LEU A 388 39.25 -42.62 -72.38
C LEU A 388 39.14 -44.09 -72.80
N VAL A 389 37.92 -44.64 -72.94
CA VAL A 389 37.69 -46.00 -73.46
C VAL A 389 38.16 -46.11 -74.91
N VAL A 390 37.78 -45.18 -75.79
CA VAL A 390 38.23 -45.16 -77.19
C VAL A 390 39.76 -45.05 -77.29
N HIS A 391 40.40 -44.23 -76.46
CA HIS A 391 41.86 -44.12 -76.44
C HIS A 391 42.52 -45.41 -75.93
N ALA A 392 41.97 -46.05 -74.90
CA ALA A 392 42.46 -47.34 -74.39
C ALA A 392 42.29 -48.48 -75.41
N GLU A 393 41.21 -48.47 -76.19
CA GLU A 393 41.05 -49.38 -77.34
C GLU A 393 42.09 -49.11 -78.43
N GLU A 394 42.34 -47.85 -78.79
CA GLU A 394 43.32 -47.54 -79.85
C GLU A 394 44.76 -47.84 -79.40
N LEU A 395 45.07 -47.69 -78.11
CA LEU A 395 46.32 -48.17 -77.51
C LEU A 395 46.42 -49.71 -77.56
N ARG A 396 45.31 -50.44 -77.34
CA ARG A 396 45.28 -51.91 -77.54
C ARG A 396 45.50 -52.28 -79.01
N ARG A 397 44.81 -51.64 -79.97
CA ARG A 397 45.05 -51.85 -81.41
C ARG A 397 46.48 -51.47 -81.81
N GLY A 398 47.07 -50.45 -81.17
CA GLY A 398 48.48 -50.10 -81.29
C GLY A 398 49.39 -51.23 -80.84
N ALA A 399 49.18 -51.76 -79.63
CA ALA A 399 49.93 -52.88 -79.09
C ALA A 399 49.79 -54.17 -79.94
N THR A 400 48.59 -54.48 -80.45
CA THR A 400 48.39 -55.62 -81.36
C THR A 400 49.18 -55.44 -82.66
N ARG A 401 49.11 -54.27 -83.31
CA ARG A 401 49.90 -53.99 -84.52
C ARG A 401 51.41 -54.01 -84.27
N ILE A 402 51.86 -53.58 -83.09
CA ILE A 402 53.27 -53.71 -82.69
C ILE A 402 53.64 -55.19 -82.55
N HIS A 403 52.80 -56.02 -81.93
CA HIS A 403 53.07 -57.44 -81.76
C HIS A 403 53.06 -58.21 -83.10
N GLU A 404 52.12 -57.90 -84.00
CA GLU A 404 52.09 -58.41 -85.38
C GLU A 404 53.36 -58.00 -86.16
N LEU A 405 53.84 -56.76 -85.97
CA LEU A 405 55.10 -56.30 -86.55
C LEU A 405 56.31 -57.00 -85.93
N GLU A 406 56.36 -57.18 -84.61
CA GLU A 406 57.39 -57.95 -83.90
C GLU A 406 57.44 -59.41 -84.35
N GLU A 407 56.29 -60.05 -84.58
CA GLU A 407 56.18 -61.40 -85.14
C GLU A 407 56.61 -61.43 -86.62
N SER A 408 56.25 -60.42 -87.41
CA SER A 408 56.74 -60.28 -88.80
C SER A 408 58.26 -60.08 -88.86
N VAL A 409 58.84 -59.38 -87.87
CA VAL A 409 60.29 -59.19 -87.73
C VAL A 409 60.95 -60.45 -87.18
N ALA A 410 60.31 -61.20 -86.27
CA ALA A 410 60.80 -62.48 -85.77
C ALA A 410 60.81 -63.56 -86.89
N THR A 411 59.78 -63.61 -87.72
CA THR A 411 59.73 -64.49 -88.90
C THR A 411 60.70 -64.04 -89.99
N ALA A 412 60.78 -62.75 -90.31
CA ALA A 412 61.79 -62.23 -91.24
C ALA A 412 63.24 -62.44 -90.75
N THR A 413 63.51 -62.29 -89.45
CA THR A 413 64.84 -62.54 -88.89
C THR A 413 65.16 -64.02 -88.73
N THR A 414 64.20 -64.90 -88.47
CA THR A 414 64.45 -66.35 -88.52
C THR A 414 64.63 -66.85 -89.95
N LEU A 415 63.92 -66.31 -90.94
CA LEU A 415 64.20 -66.57 -92.37
C LEU A 415 65.58 -66.02 -92.78
N ARG A 416 65.96 -64.82 -92.34
CA ARG A 416 67.30 -64.26 -92.55
C ARG A 416 68.37 -65.14 -91.90
N VAL A 417 68.18 -65.57 -90.65
CA VAL A 417 69.11 -66.47 -89.94
C VAL A 417 69.15 -67.86 -90.57
N ALA A 418 68.05 -68.36 -91.16
CA ALA A 418 68.05 -69.60 -91.93
C ALA A 418 68.92 -69.45 -93.19
N ALA A 419 68.72 -68.40 -93.99
CA ALA A 419 69.54 -68.11 -95.18
C ALA A 419 71.02 -67.83 -94.82
N GLU A 420 71.28 -67.10 -93.74
CA GLU A 420 72.62 -66.89 -93.19
C GLU A 420 73.23 -68.20 -92.67
N SER A 421 72.43 -69.15 -92.17
CA SER A 421 72.91 -70.50 -91.81
C SER A 421 73.21 -71.38 -93.03
N GLU A 422 72.55 -71.15 -94.17
CA GLU A 422 72.87 -71.85 -95.42
C GLU A 422 74.16 -71.28 -96.04
N MET A 423 74.33 -69.95 -96.04
CA MET A 423 75.61 -69.34 -96.41
C MET A 423 76.75 -69.71 -95.45
N ALA A 424 76.49 -69.81 -94.13
CA ALA A 424 77.46 -70.24 -93.12
C ALA A 424 77.72 -71.76 -93.09
N ARG A 425 77.08 -72.55 -93.97
CA ARG A 425 77.54 -73.91 -94.31
C ARG A 425 78.53 -73.92 -95.48
N ALA A 426 78.59 -72.85 -96.26
CA ALA A 426 79.52 -72.68 -97.39
C ALA A 426 80.76 -71.82 -97.05
N GLN A 427 80.73 -71.10 -95.93
CA GLN A 427 81.83 -70.26 -95.44
C GLN A 427 82.05 -70.47 -93.94
N THR A 428 83.29 -70.30 -93.49
CA THR A 428 83.80 -70.60 -92.12
C THR A 428 83.97 -72.09 -91.77
N GLY A 429 84.99 -72.68 -92.39
CA GLY A 429 86.12 -73.10 -91.55
C GLY A 429 86.94 -71.89 -91.10
N GLU A 430 87.59 -71.98 -89.94
CA GLU A 430 88.43 -70.96 -89.28
C GLU A 430 87.74 -69.88 -88.41
N LEU A 431 87.86 -70.08 -87.08
CA LEU A 431 88.41 -69.19 -86.03
C LEU A 431 88.14 -67.64 -86.07
N GLY A 432 87.90 -66.95 -84.93
CA GLY A 432 87.77 -67.41 -83.54
C GLY A 432 87.81 -66.30 -82.47
N ALA A 433 86.97 -66.43 -81.44
CA ALA A 433 87.04 -65.88 -80.06
C ALA A 433 87.64 -64.49 -79.71
N ALA A 434 86.77 -63.50 -79.41
CA ALA A 434 86.94 -62.46 -78.36
C ALA A 434 85.61 -61.68 -78.17
N SER A 435 85.21 -61.13 -77.01
CA SER A 435 85.68 -61.24 -75.61
C SER A 435 84.51 -61.01 -74.64
N ARG A 436 84.43 -61.78 -73.54
CA ARG A 436 83.44 -61.59 -72.44
C ARG A 436 84.09 -60.86 -71.27
N ALA A 437 84.04 -59.52 -71.25
CA ALA A 437 84.80 -58.72 -70.27
C ALA A 437 84.08 -57.46 -69.68
N ALA A 438 82.76 -57.30 -69.85
CA ALA A 438 82.07 -56.03 -69.53
C ALA A 438 81.04 -56.05 -68.39
N GLN A 439 80.41 -57.19 -68.06
CA GLN A 439 79.11 -57.20 -67.36
C GLN A 439 79.13 -57.40 -65.83
N TYR A 440 80.27 -57.28 -65.14
CA TYR A 440 80.36 -57.49 -63.68
C TYR A 440 80.66 -56.24 -62.82
N ARG A 441 80.60 -55.02 -63.39
CA ARG A 441 80.86 -53.75 -62.65
C ARG A 441 79.67 -52.79 -62.49
N ALA A 442 78.52 -53.07 -63.10
CA ALA A 442 77.36 -52.18 -63.05
C ALA A 442 76.48 -52.31 -61.77
N GLY A 443 76.43 -53.49 -61.15
CA GLY A 443 75.43 -53.80 -60.11
C GLY A 443 75.61 -53.08 -58.76
N TRP A 444 76.84 -52.81 -58.33
CA TRP A 444 77.13 -52.42 -56.94
C TRP A 444 76.91 -50.94 -56.59
N VAL A 445 76.67 -50.06 -57.56
CA VAL A 445 76.47 -48.62 -57.31
C VAL A 445 75.02 -48.28 -56.94
N SER A 446 74.04 -49.02 -57.45
CA SER A 446 72.61 -48.69 -57.33
C SER A 446 72.10 -48.72 -55.87
N VAL A 447 72.56 -49.68 -55.08
CA VAL A 447 72.10 -49.88 -53.68
C VAL A 447 72.53 -48.74 -52.75
N ARG A 448 73.67 -48.08 -53.02
CA ARG A 448 74.21 -47.04 -52.13
C ARG A 448 73.43 -45.72 -52.18
N TRP A 449 72.99 -45.31 -53.37
CA TRP A 449 72.26 -44.06 -53.59
C TRP A 449 70.84 -44.05 -53.01
N SER A 450 70.18 -45.21 -52.88
CA SER A 450 68.82 -45.33 -52.37
C SER A 450 68.69 -45.29 -50.83
N SER A 451 69.81 -45.43 -50.09
CA SER A 451 69.87 -45.22 -48.65
C SER A 451 70.17 -43.76 -48.28
N GLN A 452 70.98 -43.06 -49.09
CA GLN A 452 71.33 -41.65 -48.91
C GLN A 452 70.07 -40.76 -49.04
N ARG A 453 69.42 -40.82 -50.21
CA ARG A 453 68.28 -39.98 -50.59
C ARG A 453 67.05 -40.14 -49.67
N ARG A 454 66.98 -41.23 -48.89
CA ARG A 454 65.90 -41.47 -47.92
C ARG A 454 66.11 -40.78 -46.56
N ARG A 455 67.34 -40.35 -46.21
CA ARG A 455 67.63 -39.62 -44.97
C ARG A 455 67.39 -38.12 -45.14
N GLU A 456 67.81 -37.57 -46.27
CA GLU A 456 67.64 -36.16 -46.65
C GLU A 456 66.15 -35.75 -46.71
N ALA A 457 65.29 -36.63 -47.24
CA ALA A 457 63.84 -36.39 -47.32
C ALA A 457 63.15 -36.24 -45.95
N VAL A 458 63.63 -36.94 -44.92
CA VAL A 458 63.05 -36.89 -43.56
C VAL A 458 63.46 -35.61 -42.84
N GLY A 459 64.74 -35.21 -42.92
CA GLY A 459 65.21 -33.94 -42.35
C GLY A 459 64.46 -32.72 -42.92
N ALA A 460 64.25 -32.72 -44.24
CA ALA A 460 63.48 -31.69 -44.93
C ALA A 460 61.98 -31.66 -44.57
N HIS A 461 61.43 -32.67 -43.87
CA HIS A 461 60.07 -32.64 -43.35
C HIS A 461 60.04 -32.04 -41.94
N VAL A 462 60.96 -32.46 -41.06
CA VAL A 462 61.07 -31.96 -39.67
C VAL A 462 61.32 -30.45 -39.62
N HIS A 463 62.21 -29.90 -40.46
CA HIS A 463 62.45 -28.45 -40.49
C HIS A 463 61.22 -27.63 -40.91
N ARG A 464 60.35 -28.16 -41.77
CA ARG A 464 59.09 -27.49 -42.18
C ARG A 464 57.97 -27.59 -41.14
N LEU A 465 58.08 -28.50 -40.18
CA LEU A 465 57.19 -28.55 -39.02
C LEU A 465 57.65 -27.57 -37.93
N ASN A 466 58.96 -27.52 -37.61
CA ASN A 466 59.48 -26.60 -36.60
C ASN A 466 59.26 -25.12 -36.98
N ALA A 467 59.50 -24.72 -38.23
CA ALA A 467 59.27 -23.34 -38.68
C ALA A 467 57.82 -22.89 -38.42
N ARG A 468 56.86 -23.80 -38.68
CA ARG A 468 55.42 -23.55 -38.55
C ARG A 468 54.90 -23.59 -37.12
N VAL A 469 55.71 -24.03 -36.16
CA VAL A 469 55.43 -23.88 -34.72
C VAL A 469 55.86 -22.49 -34.26
N VAL A 470 57.05 -22.02 -34.68
CA VAL A 470 57.56 -20.68 -34.33
C VAL A 470 56.62 -19.58 -34.82
N GLU A 471 56.12 -19.67 -36.07
CA GLU A 471 55.12 -18.74 -36.62
C GLU A 471 53.88 -18.60 -35.72
N LEU A 472 53.36 -19.71 -35.19
CA LEU A 472 52.18 -19.73 -34.31
C LEU A 472 52.45 -19.21 -32.89
N GLU A 473 53.68 -19.33 -32.39
CA GLU A 473 54.07 -18.74 -31.10
C GLU A 473 54.27 -17.22 -31.21
N GLU A 474 54.82 -16.74 -32.33
CA GLU A 474 54.95 -15.31 -32.62
C GLU A 474 53.58 -14.63 -32.79
N GLU A 475 52.62 -15.27 -33.49
CA GLU A 475 51.23 -14.79 -33.61
C GLU A 475 50.55 -14.65 -32.24
N ARG A 476 50.68 -15.66 -31.37
CA ARG A 476 50.14 -15.65 -29.99
C ARG A 476 50.69 -14.46 -29.20
N ASP A 477 52.00 -14.26 -29.23
CA ASP A 477 52.67 -13.24 -28.43
C ASP A 477 52.52 -11.82 -29.03
N LEU A 478 52.06 -11.71 -30.29
CA LEU A 478 51.59 -10.47 -30.89
C LEU A 478 50.18 -10.10 -30.38
N ALA A 479 49.25 -11.05 -30.38
CA ALA A 479 47.87 -10.85 -29.91
C ALA A 479 47.81 -10.45 -28.42
N ILE A 480 48.70 -10.98 -27.57
CA ILE A 480 48.81 -10.60 -26.16
C ILE A 480 49.23 -9.13 -26.01
N ARG A 481 50.23 -8.67 -26.78
CA ARG A 481 50.72 -7.28 -26.73
C ARG A 481 49.64 -6.29 -27.16
N GLU A 482 48.92 -6.54 -28.25
CA GLU A 482 47.83 -5.66 -28.67
C GLU A 482 46.74 -5.51 -27.58
N ARG A 483 46.43 -6.60 -26.86
CA ARG A 483 45.42 -6.58 -25.79
C ARG A 483 45.82 -5.65 -24.65
N ASP A 484 47.08 -5.72 -24.23
CA ASP A 484 47.56 -4.96 -23.09
C ASP A 484 47.89 -3.50 -23.48
N GLU A 485 48.24 -3.23 -24.74
CA GLU A 485 48.29 -1.87 -25.31
C GLU A 485 46.91 -1.21 -25.36
N ARG A 486 45.87 -1.92 -25.81
CA ARG A 486 44.46 -1.47 -25.71
C ARG A 486 44.09 -1.14 -24.26
N ALA A 487 44.48 -1.97 -23.29
CA ALA A 487 44.26 -1.71 -21.86
C ALA A 487 45.09 -0.54 -21.29
N ALA A 488 46.22 -0.19 -21.90
CA ALA A 488 47.00 1.01 -21.58
C ALA A 488 46.42 2.28 -22.22
N ALA A 489 45.83 2.18 -23.42
CA ALA A 489 45.09 3.24 -24.07
C ALA A 489 43.86 3.64 -23.23
N TRP A 490 43.00 2.68 -22.84
CA TRP A 490 41.84 2.93 -21.96
C TRP A 490 42.20 3.63 -20.64
N ARG A 491 43.33 3.28 -20.01
CA ARG A 491 43.77 3.92 -18.75
C ARG A 491 44.40 5.30 -18.92
N ARG A 492 44.86 5.67 -20.12
CA ARG A 492 45.08 7.07 -20.50
C ARG A 492 43.74 7.74 -20.77
N MET A 493 42.85 7.07 -21.49
CA MET A 493 41.51 7.51 -21.83
C MET A 493 40.57 7.71 -20.62
N LEU A 494 40.90 7.32 -19.39
CA LEU A 494 40.15 7.76 -18.18
C LEU A 494 40.71 9.03 -17.52
N ARG A 495 41.97 9.37 -17.82
CA ARG A 495 42.67 10.62 -17.46
C ARG A 495 41.94 11.88 -17.93
N ASP A 496 42.01 12.12 -19.23
CA ASP A 496 41.97 13.50 -19.73
C ASP A 496 40.55 14.09 -19.79
N ALA A 497 39.50 13.31 -20.02
CA ALA A 497 38.14 13.84 -19.94
C ALA A 497 37.70 14.18 -18.50
N ARG A 498 38.38 13.66 -17.45
CA ARG A 498 38.19 14.21 -16.10
C ARG A 498 38.57 15.69 -16.10
N ARG A 499 39.76 16.03 -16.61
CA ARG A 499 40.23 17.40 -16.84
C ARG A 499 39.35 18.17 -17.83
N GLY A 500 38.96 17.57 -18.95
CA GLY A 500 38.16 18.20 -20.01
C GLY A 500 36.77 18.65 -19.54
N ARG A 501 36.12 17.85 -18.68
CA ARG A 501 34.84 18.22 -18.07
C ARG A 501 35.02 19.18 -16.88
N GLU A 502 36.15 19.14 -16.18
CA GLU A 502 36.53 20.17 -15.19
C GLU A 502 36.82 21.53 -15.87
N LEU A 503 37.32 21.53 -17.11
CA LEU A 503 37.43 22.71 -17.98
C LEU A 503 36.06 23.19 -18.46
N ALA A 504 35.22 22.31 -19.01
CA ALA A 504 33.89 22.68 -19.51
C ALA A 504 32.99 23.27 -18.41
N GLN A 505 33.09 22.75 -17.17
CA GLN A 505 32.41 23.30 -16.00
C GLN A 505 32.84 24.76 -15.76
N ARG A 506 34.16 25.01 -15.60
CA ARG A 506 34.72 26.36 -15.41
C ARG A 506 34.32 27.34 -16.52
N VAL A 507 34.35 26.92 -17.78
CA VAL A 507 33.99 27.76 -18.93
C VAL A 507 32.51 28.14 -18.91
N ARG A 508 31.61 27.19 -18.60
CA ARG A 508 30.17 27.47 -18.46
C ARG A 508 29.89 28.39 -17.29
N ASP A 509 30.50 28.11 -16.15
CA ASP A 509 30.25 28.82 -14.90
C ASP A 509 30.75 30.28 -15.01
N GLU A 510 31.94 30.53 -15.60
CA GLU A 510 32.41 31.90 -15.90
C GLU A 510 31.56 32.62 -16.98
N LEU A 511 30.96 31.88 -17.93
CA LEU A 511 30.01 32.46 -18.90
C LEU A 511 28.72 32.93 -18.22
N ALA A 512 28.21 32.17 -17.24
CA ALA A 512 27.06 32.56 -16.44
C ALA A 512 27.35 33.81 -15.61
N ASP A 513 28.51 33.88 -14.95
CA ASP A 513 28.94 35.05 -14.17
C ASP A 513 29.09 36.30 -15.06
N ARG A 514 29.69 36.16 -16.25
CA ARG A 514 29.81 37.27 -17.23
C ARG A 514 28.45 37.76 -17.72
N LEU A 515 27.50 36.85 -17.99
CA LEU A 515 26.14 37.22 -18.40
C LEU A 515 25.37 37.90 -17.26
N ALA A 516 25.48 37.40 -16.03
CA ALA A 516 24.89 38.04 -14.85
C ALA A 516 25.43 39.47 -14.65
N GLY A 517 26.75 39.66 -14.77
CA GLY A 517 27.39 40.97 -14.69
C GLY A 517 26.91 41.98 -15.74
N VAL A 518 26.76 41.55 -17.00
CA VAL A 518 26.24 42.40 -18.09
C VAL A 518 24.79 42.81 -17.85
N VAL A 519 23.93 41.90 -17.40
CA VAL A 519 22.50 42.21 -17.20
C VAL A 519 22.27 43.09 -15.97
N MET A 520 23.01 42.85 -14.88
CA MET A 520 23.04 43.76 -13.71
C MET A 520 23.50 45.17 -14.10
N GLY A 521 24.51 45.29 -14.97
CA GLY A 521 24.98 46.57 -15.52
C GLY A 521 23.95 47.30 -16.39
N ALA A 522 22.95 46.59 -16.93
CA ALA A 522 21.83 47.15 -17.68
C ALA A 522 20.58 47.41 -16.82
N GLY A 523 20.65 47.21 -15.49
CA GLY A 523 19.51 47.38 -14.58
C GLY A 523 18.46 46.27 -14.65
N GLY A 524 18.76 45.15 -15.33
CA GLY A 524 17.88 43.98 -15.40
C GLY A 524 18.25 42.92 -14.36
N HIS A 525 17.32 42.01 -14.10
CA HIS A 525 17.57 40.76 -13.38
C HIS A 525 17.30 39.59 -14.33
N ILE A 526 18.23 38.63 -14.43
CA ILE A 526 18.07 37.43 -15.25
C ILE A 526 18.13 36.19 -14.34
N ASP A 527 17.15 35.29 -14.48
CA ASP A 527 17.20 33.99 -13.84
C ASP A 527 18.22 33.12 -14.58
N THR A 528 19.48 33.15 -14.11
CA THR A 528 20.56 32.33 -14.66
C THR A 528 20.27 30.83 -14.51
N ALA A 529 19.59 30.40 -13.43
CA ALA A 529 19.17 29.01 -13.27
C ALA A 529 18.08 28.63 -14.28
N GLY A 530 17.15 29.55 -14.57
CA GLY A 530 16.15 29.44 -15.64
C GLY A 530 16.79 29.29 -17.01
N LEU A 531 17.74 30.17 -17.35
CA LEU A 531 18.48 30.11 -18.60
C LEU A 531 19.30 28.82 -18.75
N ILE A 532 19.95 28.37 -17.67
CA ILE A 532 20.70 27.11 -17.65
C ILE A 532 19.76 25.92 -17.89
N ARG A 533 18.62 25.84 -17.18
CA ARG A 533 17.59 24.79 -17.39
C ARG A 533 17.05 24.81 -18.83
N GLN A 534 16.80 25.99 -19.40
CA GLN A 534 16.34 26.15 -20.78
C GLN A 534 17.38 25.61 -21.78
N LEU A 535 18.66 25.91 -21.57
CA LEU A 535 19.77 25.44 -22.41
C LEU A 535 19.98 23.93 -22.26
N GLU A 536 19.97 23.41 -21.03
CA GLU A 536 20.12 21.98 -20.75
C GLU A 536 18.96 21.16 -21.38
N ALA A 537 17.72 21.64 -21.31
CA ALA A 537 16.57 21.03 -21.98
C ALA A 537 16.67 21.11 -23.52
N THR A 538 17.17 22.22 -24.06
CA THR A 538 17.36 22.39 -25.52
C THR A 538 18.47 21.47 -26.05
N PHE A 539 19.57 21.33 -25.30
CA PHE A 539 20.63 20.38 -25.63
C PHE A 539 20.15 18.93 -25.52
N ALA A 540 19.37 18.57 -24.49
CA ALA A 540 18.79 17.23 -24.33
C ALA A 540 17.88 16.84 -25.51
N ALA A 541 16.95 17.72 -25.89
CA ALA A 541 16.08 17.50 -27.06
C ALA A 541 16.87 17.35 -28.38
N ALA A 542 18.03 18.02 -28.49
CA ALA A 542 18.93 17.88 -29.63
C ALA A 542 19.76 16.57 -29.62
N ILE A 543 19.77 15.79 -28.53
CA ILE A 543 20.38 14.45 -28.50
C ILE A 543 19.37 13.39 -28.89
N ASP A 544 18.17 13.44 -28.32
CA ASP A 544 17.11 12.46 -28.59
C ASP A 544 16.65 12.49 -30.06
N ALA A 545 16.73 13.66 -30.71
CA ALA A 545 16.50 13.82 -32.14
C ALA A 545 17.64 13.30 -33.05
N ALA A 546 18.79 12.93 -32.50
CA ALA A 546 19.98 12.53 -33.26
C ALA A 546 20.23 11.00 -33.29
N VAL A 547 19.56 10.23 -32.44
CA VAL A 547 19.75 8.77 -32.28
C VAL A 547 19.15 7.99 -33.46
N PRO A 548 19.94 7.24 -34.25
CA PRO A 548 19.43 6.24 -35.16
C PRO A 548 19.18 4.94 -34.39
N LEU A 549 17.98 4.36 -34.51
CA LEU A 549 17.72 3.00 -33.98
C LEU A 549 18.67 1.99 -34.65
N PRO A 550 19.27 1.05 -33.89
CA PRO A 550 20.24 0.11 -34.44
C PRO A 550 19.57 -0.88 -35.40
N PRO A 551 20.19 -1.21 -36.55
CA PRO A 551 19.71 -2.27 -37.42
C PRO A 551 19.84 -3.63 -36.72
N ALA A 552 18.80 -4.46 -36.82
CA ALA A 552 18.84 -5.82 -36.29
C ALA A 552 19.91 -6.66 -37.01
N VAL A 553 20.74 -7.37 -36.23
CA VAL A 553 21.76 -8.27 -36.78
C VAL A 553 21.07 -9.56 -37.27
N PRO A 554 21.24 -9.96 -38.54
CA PRO A 554 20.70 -11.23 -39.03
C PRO A 554 21.52 -12.41 -38.49
N THR A 555 20.83 -13.39 -37.91
CA THR A 555 21.44 -14.64 -37.46
C THR A 555 21.83 -15.53 -38.66
N SER A 556 22.88 -16.32 -38.48
CA SER A 556 23.39 -17.38 -39.39
C SER A 556 24.33 -16.93 -40.52
N ALA A 557 25.63 -17.16 -40.27
CA ALA A 557 26.65 -17.38 -41.30
C ALA A 557 27.40 -18.68 -40.95
N ALA A 558 26.76 -19.82 -41.22
CA ALA A 558 27.34 -21.14 -40.93
C ALA A 558 28.44 -21.50 -41.93
N VAL A 559 29.67 -21.67 -41.44
CA VAL A 559 30.79 -22.23 -42.23
C VAL A 559 30.53 -23.73 -42.45
N PRO A 560 30.64 -24.26 -43.70
CA PRO A 560 30.24 -25.63 -44.00
C PRO A 560 31.22 -26.67 -43.44
N ALA A 561 30.70 -27.63 -42.68
CA ALA A 561 31.43 -28.85 -42.31
C ALA A 561 31.28 -29.91 -43.41
N ILE A 562 32.40 -30.51 -43.83
CA ILE A 562 32.41 -31.60 -44.82
C ILE A 562 31.96 -32.91 -44.15
N SER A 563 31.05 -33.64 -44.81
CA SER A 563 30.54 -34.92 -44.34
C SER A 563 31.56 -36.05 -44.52
N ALA A 564 31.62 -36.97 -43.55
CA ALA A 564 32.43 -38.19 -43.60
C ALA A 564 31.58 -39.43 -43.29
N VAL A 565 31.91 -40.56 -43.92
CA VAL A 565 31.05 -41.74 -44.03
C VAL A 565 31.14 -42.68 -42.82
N SER A 566 30.00 -43.25 -42.43
CA SER A 566 29.84 -44.22 -41.33
C SER A 566 30.51 -45.58 -41.57
N THR A 567 30.99 -46.22 -40.51
CA THR A 567 31.10 -47.70 -40.33
C THR A 567 31.21 -48.01 -38.81
N PRO A 568 30.92 -49.23 -38.31
CA PRO A 568 30.12 -49.34 -37.07
C PRO A 568 30.72 -50.13 -35.87
N ALA A 569 30.06 -49.92 -34.71
CA ALA A 569 29.75 -50.88 -33.63
C ALA A 569 30.81 -51.31 -32.56
N VAL A 570 30.52 -50.95 -31.28
CA VAL A 570 30.27 -51.85 -30.10
C VAL A 570 31.34 -52.91 -29.69
N PRO A 571 31.69 -53.14 -28.39
CA PRO A 571 31.45 -52.38 -27.13
C PRO A 571 32.65 -52.33 -26.11
N VAL A 572 32.42 -51.73 -24.91
CA VAL A 572 32.77 -52.16 -23.50
C VAL A 572 34.10 -52.92 -23.23
N PRO A 573 34.90 -52.61 -22.16
CA PRO A 573 34.46 -52.15 -20.82
C PRO A 573 35.22 -50.96 -20.19
N ALA A 574 34.73 -50.52 -19.02
CA ALA A 574 35.47 -49.69 -18.06
C ALA A 574 36.03 -50.55 -16.90
N PRO A 575 37.23 -50.26 -16.38
CA PRO A 575 37.72 -50.78 -15.09
C PRO A 575 37.18 -49.95 -13.91
N ALA A 576 37.30 -50.48 -12.69
CA ALA A 576 36.67 -49.94 -11.48
C ALA A 576 37.67 -49.43 -10.43
N GLU A 577 37.13 -48.64 -9.49
CA GLU A 577 37.60 -48.32 -8.11
C GLU A 577 39.06 -47.91 -7.84
N LEU A 578 39.23 -46.72 -7.24
CA LEU A 578 39.69 -46.45 -5.85
C LEU A 578 39.89 -44.91 -5.74
N GLY A 579 39.77 -44.23 -4.60
CA GLY A 579 39.50 -44.64 -3.22
C GLY A 579 40.20 -43.67 -2.24
N SER A 580 39.68 -43.52 -1.01
CA SER A 580 40.17 -42.58 0.04
C SER A 580 39.77 -41.10 -0.16
N GLY A 581 39.46 -40.31 0.88
CA GLY A 581 39.43 -40.64 2.31
C GLY A 581 38.71 -39.60 3.20
N ASN A 582 38.25 -40.05 4.37
CA ASN A 582 37.33 -39.32 5.25
C ASN A 582 37.99 -38.29 6.18
N ARG A 583 37.18 -37.37 6.72
CA ARG A 583 37.41 -36.86 8.10
C ARG A 583 36.11 -36.52 8.85
N THR A 584 35.76 -37.36 9.82
CA THR A 584 34.80 -37.13 10.93
C THR A 584 35.53 -36.48 12.12
N GLY A 585 34.90 -35.99 13.21
CA GLY A 585 33.49 -35.89 13.64
C GLY A 585 33.33 -34.70 14.63
N THR A 586 32.57 -34.68 15.74
CA THR A 586 31.95 -35.76 16.56
C THR A 586 30.98 -35.19 17.64
N SER A 587 29.93 -35.94 18.07
CA SER A 587 29.11 -35.82 19.33
C SER A 587 28.13 -34.63 19.52
N ALA A 588 27.02 -34.69 20.30
CA ALA A 588 26.24 -35.77 21.00
C ALA A 588 24.81 -35.23 21.38
N ALA A 589 23.68 -35.98 21.29
CA ALA A 589 22.98 -36.86 22.28
C ALA A 589 22.28 -36.13 23.50
N THR A 590 21.22 -36.57 24.23
CA THR A 590 20.61 -37.92 24.48
C THR A 590 19.12 -37.90 24.96
N ALA A 591 18.19 -38.48 24.18
CA ALA A 591 17.07 -39.45 24.48
C ALA A 591 15.99 -39.34 25.62
N GLY A 592 14.85 -40.03 25.38
CA GLY A 592 13.70 -40.36 26.30
C GLY A 592 12.32 -40.01 25.68
N SER A 593 11.30 -40.85 25.40
CA SER A 593 10.74 -42.16 25.87
C SER A 593 9.66 -42.02 26.98
N THR A 594 8.47 -42.69 26.97
CA THR A 594 7.94 -43.79 26.10
C THR A 594 6.56 -43.39 25.44
N THR A 595 5.40 -44.06 25.38
CA THR A 595 4.77 -45.30 25.96
C THR A 595 3.55 -45.75 25.07
N GLY A 596 2.81 -46.84 25.40
CA GLY A 596 1.61 -47.35 24.67
C GLY A 596 0.27 -46.63 24.98
N ILE A 597 -0.92 -47.01 24.48
CA ILE A 597 -1.50 -48.37 24.22
C ILE A 597 -2.47 -48.36 23.00
N SER A 598 -2.67 -49.51 22.35
CA SER A 598 -3.78 -49.82 21.39
C SER A 598 -4.61 -51.02 21.90
N PRO A 599 -5.81 -51.33 21.36
CA PRO A 599 -5.86 -52.24 20.19
C PRO A 599 -7.12 -52.16 19.28
N ALA A 600 -6.99 -52.76 18.08
CA ALA A 600 -7.95 -53.63 17.36
C ALA A 600 -9.39 -53.17 17.01
N ALA A 601 -10.05 -53.67 15.95
CA ALA A 601 -9.61 -54.34 14.70
C ALA A 601 -10.84 -54.58 13.76
N ILE A 602 -10.57 -55.22 12.60
CA ILE A 602 -11.40 -56.18 11.80
C ILE A 602 -11.97 -55.63 10.49
N SER A 603 -12.06 -56.37 9.35
CA SER A 603 -11.20 -57.42 8.72
C SER A 603 -11.88 -57.94 7.44
N LEU A 604 -11.14 -58.18 6.33
CA LEU A 604 -11.54 -58.95 5.09
C LEU A 604 -12.82 -58.49 4.34
N GLY A 605 -13.13 -58.90 3.10
CA GLY A 605 -12.43 -59.69 2.06
C GLY A 605 -12.90 -59.19 0.66
N CYS A 606 -12.27 -59.48 -0.50
CA CYS A 606 -12.15 -60.80 -1.16
C CYS A 606 -13.50 -61.52 -1.35
N ALA A 607 -13.93 -61.98 -2.54
CA ALA A 607 -13.31 -61.90 -3.88
C ALA A 607 -14.35 -62.21 -5.01
N GLU A 608 -13.82 -62.49 -6.21
CA GLU A 608 -14.45 -63.14 -7.39
C GLU A 608 -15.39 -62.29 -8.29
N SER A 609 -15.77 -62.82 -9.46
CA SER A 609 -14.99 -62.71 -10.72
C SER A 609 -15.82 -63.11 -11.95
N PHE A 610 -15.39 -62.69 -13.16
CA PHE A 610 -16.05 -62.91 -14.47
C PHE A 610 -17.48 -62.29 -14.59
N GLY A 611 -17.98 -61.92 -15.78
CA GLY A 611 -17.31 -61.78 -17.07
C GLY A 611 -18.27 -61.51 -18.25
N PHE A 612 -17.75 -60.84 -19.29
CA PHE A 612 -18.27 -60.73 -20.68
C PHE A 612 -19.59 -60.00 -21.01
N SER A 613 -19.58 -59.44 -22.23
CA SER A 613 -20.67 -58.90 -23.08
C SER A 613 -21.68 -57.90 -22.50
N VAL A 614 -21.79 -56.63 -22.95
CA VAL A 614 -21.98 -56.06 -24.31
C VAL A 614 -23.46 -55.97 -24.76
N ALA A 615 -23.81 -54.79 -25.29
CA ALA A 615 -25.00 -54.43 -26.09
C ALA A 615 -26.35 -54.09 -25.40
N HIS A 616 -26.55 -52.77 -25.27
CA HIS A 616 -27.66 -52.01 -25.88
C HIS A 616 -29.06 -51.86 -25.25
N ILE A 617 -29.52 -50.60 -25.32
CA ILE A 617 -30.90 -50.11 -25.53
C ILE A 617 -31.92 -50.31 -24.39
N GLY A 618 -32.73 -49.26 -24.16
CA GLY A 618 -34.07 -49.40 -23.58
C GLY A 618 -34.33 -48.53 -22.34
N ALA A 619 -34.73 -47.27 -22.53
CA ALA A 619 -35.45 -46.54 -21.49
C ALA A 619 -36.90 -47.06 -21.38
N ILE A 620 -37.57 -46.81 -20.24
CA ILE A 620 -38.98 -46.31 -20.13
C ILE A 620 -39.48 -46.38 -18.68
N ARG A 621 -40.11 -45.27 -18.23
CA ARG A 621 -41.06 -45.03 -17.11
C ARG A 621 -40.60 -44.01 -16.05
N SER A 622 -41.47 -43.16 -15.48
CA SER A 622 -42.82 -42.66 -15.89
C SER A 622 -43.28 -41.56 -14.92
N GLY A 623 -44.21 -40.68 -15.35
CA GLY A 623 -44.96 -39.76 -14.46
C GLY A 623 -44.37 -38.35 -14.36
N ALA A 624 -44.72 -37.31 -15.14
CA ALA A 624 -45.87 -36.97 -16.01
C ALA A 624 -46.98 -36.12 -15.38
N ARG A 625 -47.00 -34.81 -15.74
CA ARG A 625 -48.09 -33.80 -15.79
C ARG A 625 -47.39 -32.45 -16.09
N PHE A 626 -47.44 -31.80 -17.26
CA PHE A 626 -48.31 -31.84 -18.45
C PHE A 626 -49.59 -30.96 -18.39
N VAL A 627 -49.37 -29.65 -18.58
CA VAL A 627 -50.29 -28.54 -18.95
C VAL A 627 -49.36 -27.55 -19.69
N VAL A 628 -49.37 -27.23 -21.01
CA VAL A 628 -50.39 -27.16 -22.08
C VAL A 628 -51.42 -26.05 -21.83
N GLN A 629 -51.46 -24.92 -22.55
CA GLN A 629 -50.72 -24.43 -23.75
C GLN A 629 -50.63 -22.87 -23.66
N VAL A 630 -50.20 -22.03 -24.62
CA VAL A 630 -50.06 -22.11 -26.10
C VAL A 630 -48.87 -21.22 -26.62
N PHE A 631 -48.83 -20.95 -27.92
CA PHE A 631 -47.89 -20.11 -28.69
C PHE A 631 -48.04 -18.58 -28.39
N SER A 632 -47.09 -17.68 -28.69
CA SER A 632 -46.36 -17.51 -29.97
C SER A 632 -44.93 -16.95 -29.89
N LEU A 633 -44.20 -17.12 -30.99
CA LEU A 633 -42.88 -16.54 -31.30
C LEU A 633 -42.95 -15.77 -32.65
N PRO A 634 -41.96 -14.92 -33.00
CA PRO A 634 -42.21 -13.75 -33.86
C PRO A 634 -42.04 -13.98 -35.37
N THR A 635 -42.52 -12.99 -36.13
CA THR A 635 -42.01 -12.56 -37.43
C THR A 635 -41.12 -11.33 -37.26
#